data_AF-A0A3P3XN90-F1
#
_entry.id   AF-A0A3P3XN90-F1
#
_cell.length_a   1.000
_cell.length_b   1.000
_cell.length_c   1.000
_cell.angle_alpha   90.00
_cell.angle_beta   90.00
_cell.angle_gamma   90.00
#
_symmetry.space_group_name_H-M   'P 1'
#
loop_
_entity.id
_entity.type
_entity.pdbx_description
1 polymer ?
#
loop_
_entity_poly.entity_id
_entity_poly.type
_entity_poly.pdbx_seq_one_letter_code
_entity_poly.pdbx_strand_id
1 'polypeptide(L)'
;MRKRYVSILQAIITSLLFLVFFAACGQKGTVQGIDTPNPKLKTVDLAIGTATVKAEVALTEIERNRGLMYRTTLREGEGMLFAFDRDQQVSFWMKNTKLPLSLAYILSDGTIVQILDLVPFSEEPRPSTRSIRYALEVPQGWFGRTGIKVGDKVQIPPLK
;
A
#
# COMPACT_ATOMS: atom_id res chain seq x y z
N MET A 1 54.24 8.40 -66.78
CA MET A 1 55.30 8.57 -65.75
C MET A 1 54.59 8.62 -64.41
N ARG A 2 54.86 7.83 -63.36
CA ARG A 2 56.11 7.35 -62.71
C ARG A 2 56.73 8.42 -61.80
N LYS A 3 56.85 8.08 -60.49
CA LYS A 3 57.28 8.88 -59.31
C LYS A 3 56.16 9.71 -58.63
N ARG A 4 56.21 10.00 -57.31
CA ARG A 4 56.56 9.22 -56.08
C ARG A 4 56.37 10.14 -54.85
N TYR A 5 56.21 9.53 -53.66
CA TYR A 5 56.20 10.09 -52.29
C TYR A 5 56.90 11.44 -52.03
N VAL A 6 56.24 12.31 -51.24
CA VAL A 6 56.60 12.91 -49.92
C VAL A 6 55.29 13.57 -49.41
N SER A 7 54.66 13.36 -48.24
CA SER A 7 55.02 12.94 -46.86
C SER A 7 55.15 14.11 -45.86
N ILE A 8 54.41 14.02 -44.74
CA ILE A 8 54.62 14.65 -43.40
C ILE A 8 53.94 16.02 -43.10
N LEU A 9 53.04 16.02 -42.08
CA LEU A 9 52.47 17.11 -41.24
C LEU A 9 51.71 18.27 -41.93
N GLN A 10 50.57 18.81 -41.42
CA GLN A 10 49.73 18.57 -40.22
C GLN A 10 48.26 18.21 -40.66
N ALA A 11 47.12 18.31 -39.95
CA ALA A 11 46.71 18.69 -38.57
C ALA A 11 45.36 17.95 -38.24
N ILE A 12 45.05 17.49 -37.01
CA ILE A 12 44.39 18.16 -35.86
C ILE A 12 42.88 18.51 -36.05
N ILE A 13 41.98 17.74 -35.38
CA ILE A 13 40.63 18.12 -34.81
C ILE A 13 39.47 18.41 -35.81
N THR A 14 38.18 18.02 -35.67
CA THR A 14 37.40 17.23 -34.65
C THR A 14 36.04 16.71 -35.21
N SER A 15 35.41 15.76 -34.48
CA SER A 15 33.96 15.59 -34.16
C SER A 15 32.90 15.87 -35.27
N LEU A 16 32.08 14.92 -35.71
CA LEU A 16 31.04 14.17 -34.96
C LEU A 16 30.01 15.07 -34.27
N LEU A 17 28.76 15.11 -34.78
CA LEU A 17 27.56 15.46 -34.00
C LEU A 17 26.25 15.02 -34.69
N PHE A 18 25.88 13.74 -34.51
CA PHE A 18 24.57 13.21 -34.92
C PHE A 18 23.54 13.52 -33.81
N LEU A 19 23.10 14.78 -33.71
CA LEU A 19 22.33 15.25 -32.55
C LEU A 19 20.81 15.25 -32.79
N VAL A 20 20.23 14.06 -32.67
CA VAL A 20 18.77 13.89 -32.56
C VAL A 20 18.31 14.48 -31.24
N PHE A 21 17.59 15.62 -31.28
CA PHE A 21 17.00 16.27 -30.10
C PHE A 21 15.76 15.49 -29.59
N PHE A 22 15.98 14.28 -29.08
CA PHE A 22 15.02 13.63 -28.20
C PHE A 22 14.98 14.40 -26.88
N ALA A 23 14.03 15.32 -26.76
CA ALA A 23 13.68 15.98 -25.51
C ALA A 23 13.01 14.96 -24.56
N ALA A 24 13.82 14.06 -23.98
CA ALA A 24 13.38 13.04 -23.04
C ALA A 24 12.67 13.71 -21.86
N CYS A 25 11.39 13.38 -21.67
CA CYS A 25 10.54 14.05 -20.70
C CYS A 25 11.01 13.74 -19.27
N GLY A 26 11.51 14.76 -18.57
CA GLY A 26 11.99 14.66 -17.19
C GLY A 26 10.87 14.50 -16.15
N GLN A 27 10.10 13.42 -16.23
CA GLN A 27 9.16 13.05 -15.17
C GLN A 27 9.94 12.70 -13.90
N LYS A 28 10.06 13.68 -13.00
CA LYS A 28 10.53 13.48 -11.63
C LYS A 28 9.48 12.67 -10.85
N GLY A 29 9.53 11.35 -10.98
CA GLY A 29 8.78 10.44 -10.12
C GLY A 29 9.19 10.68 -8.67
N THR A 30 8.31 11.28 -7.88
CA THR A 30 8.54 11.52 -6.45
C THR A 30 8.42 10.22 -5.70
N VAL A 31 9.55 9.57 -5.45
CA VAL A 31 9.65 8.45 -4.50
C VAL A 31 9.20 8.97 -3.12
N GLN A 32 7.95 8.68 -2.75
CA GLN A 32 7.46 8.99 -1.41
C GLN A 32 8.30 8.23 -0.39
N GLY A 33 8.67 8.90 0.71
CA GLY A 33 9.56 8.34 1.71
C GLY A 33 9.07 6.98 2.21
N ILE A 34 9.98 6.00 2.20
CA ILE A 34 9.74 4.68 2.82
C ILE A 34 9.43 4.82 4.32
N ASP A 35 10.01 5.82 4.99
CA ASP A 35 9.77 6.20 6.39
C ASP A 35 8.72 7.32 6.55
N THR A 36 7.65 7.29 5.76
CA THR A 36 6.50 8.21 5.92
C THR A 36 5.18 7.45 5.97
N PRO A 37 4.16 7.93 6.70
CA PRO A 37 2.84 7.30 6.70
C PRO A 37 2.17 7.45 5.33
N ASN A 38 1.11 6.66 5.07
CA ASN A 38 0.34 6.83 3.85
C ASN A 38 -0.16 8.30 3.73
N PRO A 39 -0.25 8.87 2.51
CA PRO A 39 -0.99 10.11 2.31
C PRO A 39 -2.44 9.93 2.81
N LYS A 40 -3.20 11.03 2.94
CA LYS A 40 -4.63 10.91 3.28
C LYS A 40 -5.34 10.20 2.13
N LEU A 41 -5.79 8.98 2.38
CA LEU A 41 -6.44 8.14 1.36
C LEU A 41 -7.92 8.51 1.23
N LYS A 42 -8.58 7.95 0.21
CA LYS A 42 -10.04 7.98 0.11
C LYS A 42 -10.64 7.22 1.28
N THR A 43 -11.67 7.79 1.92
CA THR A 43 -12.42 7.13 2.99
C THR A 43 -13.76 6.59 2.53
N VAL A 44 -14.21 5.49 3.13
CA VAL A 44 -15.58 4.95 3.02
C VAL A 44 -16.16 4.72 4.42
N ASP A 45 -17.49 4.76 4.53
CA ASP A 45 -18.18 4.35 5.76
C ASP A 45 -18.65 2.90 5.62
N LEU A 46 -18.23 2.07 6.57
CA LEU A 46 -18.50 0.63 6.62
C LEU A 46 -19.46 0.33 7.76
N ALA A 47 -20.66 -0.17 7.46
CA ALA A 47 -21.60 -0.62 8.47
C ALA A 47 -21.36 -2.09 8.84
N ILE A 48 -21.33 -2.39 10.14
CA ILE A 48 -21.12 -3.74 10.68
C ILE A 48 -22.09 -3.92 11.86
N GLY A 49 -23.17 -4.65 11.64
CA GLY A 49 -24.28 -4.72 12.61
C GLY A 49 -24.88 -3.33 12.83
N THR A 50 -24.77 -2.81 14.06
CA THR A 50 -25.22 -1.46 14.46
C THR A 50 -24.10 -0.43 14.54
N ALA A 51 -22.84 -0.82 14.30
CA ALA A 51 -21.68 0.07 14.35
C ALA A 51 -21.20 0.48 12.96
N THR A 52 -20.49 1.62 12.89
CA THR A 52 -19.90 2.14 11.66
C THR A 52 -18.41 2.42 11.84
N VAL A 53 -17.60 2.11 10.82
CA VAL A 53 -16.18 2.52 10.74
C VAL A 53 -15.99 3.43 9.53
N LYS A 54 -15.44 4.63 9.74
CA LYS A 54 -14.92 5.49 8.68
C LYS A 54 -13.50 5.04 8.34
N ALA A 55 -13.37 4.20 7.33
CA ALA A 55 -12.11 3.56 6.96
C ALA A 55 -11.41 4.29 5.81
N GLU A 56 -10.11 4.59 5.95
CA GLU A 56 -9.23 4.85 4.80
C GLU A 56 -9.11 3.59 3.94
N VAL A 57 -9.11 3.70 2.60
CA VAL A 57 -9.05 2.53 1.70
C VAL A 57 -7.68 2.42 1.05
N ALA A 58 -6.98 1.32 1.33
CA ALA A 58 -5.73 0.95 0.67
C ALA A 58 -6.03 0.02 -0.52
N LEU A 59 -5.87 0.53 -1.75
CA LEU A 59 -6.18 -0.16 -3.00
C LEU A 59 -4.93 -0.67 -3.71
N THR A 60 -3.86 0.12 -3.72
CA THR A 60 -2.59 -0.23 -4.35
C THR A 60 -1.73 -1.10 -3.44
N GLU A 61 -0.78 -1.85 -4.02
CA GLU A 61 0.21 -2.59 -3.24
C GLU A 61 1.03 -1.68 -2.32
N ILE A 62 1.40 -0.48 -2.76
CA ILE A 62 2.18 0.48 -1.95
C ILE A 62 1.37 0.95 -0.73
N GLU A 63 0.08 1.28 -0.92
CA GLU A 63 -0.79 1.67 0.19
C GLU A 63 -0.99 0.52 1.18
N ARG A 64 -1.22 -0.71 0.68
CA ARG A 64 -1.43 -1.92 1.50
C ARG A 64 -0.17 -2.32 2.28
N ASN A 65 1.00 -2.32 1.64
CA ASN A 65 2.26 -2.68 2.27
C ASN A 65 2.69 -1.66 3.34
N ARG A 66 2.25 -0.40 3.23
CA ARG A 66 2.49 0.67 4.22
C ARG A 66 1.40 0.75 5.31
N GLY A 67 0.15 0.42 5.00
CA GLY A 67 -0.96 0.39 5.96
C GLY A 67 -1.04 1.63 6.87
N LEU A 68 -1.12 1.38 8.18
CA LEU A 68 -1.12 2.39 9.25
C LEU A 68 0.28 2.71 9.82
N MET A 69 1.37 2.35 9.13
CA MET A 69 2.74 2.68 9.57
C MET A 69 2.92 4.18 9.82
N TYR A 70 3.71 4.52 10.85
CA TYR A 70 4.01 5.89 11.28
C TYR A 70 2.80 6.78 11.64
N ARG A 71 1.55 6.30 11.58
CA ARG A 71 0.38 7.02 12.11
C ARG A 71 0.53 7.14 13.63
N THR A 72 0.30 8.34 14.16
CA THR A 72 0.41 8.65 15.60
C THR A 72 -0.93 8.56 16.34
N THR A 73 -2.05 8.57 15.62
CA THR A 73 -3.42 8.52 16.14
C THR A 73 -4.34 7.76 15.19
N LEU A 74 -5.29 7.02 15.75
CA LEU A 74 -6.49 6.50 15.08
C LEU A 74 -7.61 6.54 16.13
N ARG A 75 -8.78 7.10 15.80
CA ARG A 75 -9.87 7.31 16.77
C ARG A 75 -10.82 6.11 16.79
N GLU A 76 -11.60 5.96 17.87
CA GLU A 76 -12.72 5.02 17.90
C GLU A 76 -13.69 5.32 16.74
N GLY A 77 -14.01 4.31 15.93
CA GLY A 77 -14.83 4.47 14.72
C GLY A 77 -14.06 4.91 13.47
N GLU A 78 -12.73 5.07 13.54
CA GLU A 78 -11.85 5.18 12.37
C GLU A 78 -11.14 3.84 12.11
N GLY A 79 -10.65 3.61 10.89
CA GLY A 79 -9.92 2.39 10.53
C GLY A 79 -9.22 2.46 9.18
N MET A 80 -8.67 1.33 8.73
CA MET A 80 -8.16 1.15 7.37
C MET A 80 -8.66 -0.15 6.74
N LEU A 81 -9.32 -0.04 5.58
CA LEU A 81 -9.77 -1.14 4.76
C LEU A 81 -8.74 -1.44 3.67
N PHE A 82 -8.13 -2.61 3.76
CA PHE A 82 -7.24 -3.17 2.77
C PHE A 82 -8.08 -3.98 1.78
N ALA A 83 -8.10 -3.59 0.50
CA ALA A 83 -8.89 -4.28 -0.51
C ALA A 83 -7.99 -4.94 -1.56
N PHE A 84 -8.29 -6.18 -1.92
CA PHE A 84 -7.46 -6.98 -2.82
C PHE A 84 -8.17 -7.25 -4.16
N ASP A 85 -7.37 -7.26 -5.24
CA ASP A 85 -7.85 -7.38 -6.63
C ASP A 85 -8.47 -8.76 -6.93
N ARG A 86 -8.11 -9.76 -6.11
CA ARG A 86 -8.57 -11.16 -6.15
C ARG A 86 -8.65 -11.73 -4.74
N ASP A 87 -9.51 -12.72 -4.55
CA ASP A 87 -9.58 -13.49 -3.30
C ASP A 87 -8.29 -14.30 -3.14
N GLN A 88 -7.50 -14.03 -2.09
CA GLN A 88 -6.19 -14.64 -1.88
C GLN A 88 -5.83 -14.71 -0.39
N GLN A 89 -4.95 -15.65 -0.02
CA GLN A 89 -4.40 -15.69 1.33
C GLN A 89 -3.37 -14.57 1.50
N VAL A 90 -3.37 -13.92 2.67
CA VAL A 90 -2.49 -12.79 3.00
C VAL A 90 -1.88 -12.98 4.37
N SER A 91 -0.86 -12.19 4.70
CA SER A 91 -0.34 -12.06 6.06
C SER A 91 -0.11 -10.60 6.39
N PHE A 92 -0.46 -10.22 7.62
CA PHE A 92 -0.22 -8.87 8.17
C PHE A 92 0.89 -8.91 9.21
N TRP A 93 1.38 -7.72 9.58
CA TRP A 93 2.38 -7.48 10.62
C TRP A 93 2.24 -6.04 11.13
N MET A 94 3.00 -5.69 12.17
CA MET A 94 2.99 -4.37 12.81
C MET A 94 4.32 -3.61 12.67
N LYS A 95 5.17 -4.02 11.72
CA LYS A 95 6.40 -3.31 11.35
C LYS A 95 6.12 -1.82 11.25
N ASN A 96 6.83 -0.98 12.01
CA ASN A 96 6.69 0.49 12.03
C ASN A 96 5.28 1.04 12.40
N THR A 97 4.37 0.19 12.88
CA THR A 97 3.04 0.57 13.38
C THR A 97 3.05 0.67 14.90
N LYS A 98 3.01 1.90 15.43
CA LYS A 98 3.01 2.20 16.87
C LYS A 98 1.65 1.97 17.54
N LEU A 99 0.56 2.12 16.79
CA LEU A 99 -0.79 2.05 17.32
C LEU A 99 -1.16 0.59 17.65
N PRO A 100 -1.79 0.31 18.80
CA PRO A 100 -2.39 -1.00 19.06
C PRO A 100 -3.64 -1.18 18.21
N LEU A 101 -3.73 -2.27 17.45
CA LEU A 101 -4.80 -2.53 16.48
C LEU A 101 -5.45 -3.90 16.69
N SER A 102 -6.71 -4.00 16.27
CA SER A 102 -7.36 -5.27 15.94
C SER A 102 -7.55 -5.36 14.42
N LEU A 103 -7.42 -6.56 13.89
CA LEU A 103 -7.55 -6.87 12.47
C LEU A 103 -8.67 -7.89 12.25
N ALA A 104 -9.61 -7.57 11.35
CA ALA A 104 -10.59 -8.51 10.84
C ALA A 104 -10.26 -8.92 9.40
N TYR A 105 -10.33 -10.22 9.12
CA TYR A 105 -10.19 -10.80 7.79
C TYR A 105 -11.57 -11.10 7.19
N ILE A 106 -11.79 -10.67 5.94
CA ILE A 106 -13.14 -10.51 5.37
C ILE A 106 -13.21 -11.12 3.96
N LEU A 107 -14.21 -11.97 3.72
CA LEU A 107 -14.48 -12.57 2.41
C LEU A 107 -15.03 -11.55 1.39
N SER A 108 -15.08 -11.94 0.11
CA SER A 108 -15.67 -11.15 -0.98
C SER A 108 -17.14 -10.80 -0.80
N ASP A 109 -17.88 -11.57 0.01
CA ASP A 109 -19.28 -11.31 0.37
C ASP A 109 -19.45 -10.47 1.67
N GLY A 110 -18.37 -9.87 2.17
CA GLY A 110 -18.33 -9.05 3.38
C GLY A 110 -18.29 -9.82 4.70
N THR A 111 -18.27 -11.17 4.70
CA THR A 111 -18.27 -11.96 5.95
C THR A 111 -16.92 -11.93 6.65
N ILE A 112 -16.90 -11.55 7.93
CA ILE A 112 -15.72 -11.66 8.79
C ILE A 112 -15.47 -13.14 9.11
N VAL A 113 -14.27 -13.66 8.78
CA VAL A 113 -13.89 -15.07 9.02
C VAL A 113 -12.89 -15.27 10.15
N GLN A 114 -12.17 -14.22 10.54
CA GLN A 114 -11.16 -14.26 11.59
C GLN A 114 -10.97 -12.85 12.15
N ILE A 115 -10.87 -12.72 13.46
CA ILE A 115 -10.50 -11.47 14.17
C ILE A 115 -9.30 -11.79 15.04
N LEU A 116 -8.34 -10.88 15.11
CA LEU A 116 -7.16 -10.99 15.96
C LEU A 116 -6.69 -9.61 16.43
N ASP A 117 -6.05 -9.57 17.59
CA ASP A 117 -5.29 -8.40 18.05
C ASP A 117 -3.85 -8.46 17.53
N LEU A 118 -3.27 -7.27 17.32
CA LEU A 118 -1.93 -7.06 16.76
C LEU A 118 -1.04 -6.29 17.74
N VAL A 119 0.17 -6.80 17.97
CA VAL A 119 1.16 -6.21 18.89
C VAL A 119 2.00 -5.15 18.17
N PRO A 120 2.00 -3.88 18.60
CA PRO A 120 2.80 -2.82 17.98
C PRO A 120 4.27 -3.18 17.73
N PHE A 121 4.80 -2.73 16.59
CA PHE A 121 6.16 -3.01 16.10
C PHE A 121 6.51 -4.49 15.83
N SER A 122 5.63 -5.46 16.11
CA SER A 122 5.92 -6.88 15.84
C SER A 122 5.98 -7.18 14.34
N GLU A 123 7.05 -7.83 13.90
CA GLU A 123 7.18 -8.36 12.52
C GLU A 123 6.74 -9.83 12.41
N GLU A 124 6.13 -10.39 13.46
CA GLU A 124 5.55 -11.74 13.44
C GLU A 124 4.46 -11.85 12.36
N PRO A 125 4.57 -12.79 11.41
CA PRO A 125 3.55 -12.98 10.38
C PRO A 125 2.21 -13.42 10.98
N ARG A 126 1.16 -12.65 10.72
CA ARG A 126 -0.23 -12.95 11.12
C ARG A 126 -1.02 -13.35 9.86
N PRO A 127 -1.07 -14.63 9.48
CA PRO A 127 -1.74 -15.07 8.26
C PRO A 127 -3.26 -15.09 8.38
N SER A 128 -3.94 -14.88 7.26
CA SER A 128 -5.35 -15.22 7.11
C SER A 128 -5.50 -16.75 7.00
N THR A 129 -6.45 -17.32 7.74
CA THR A 129 -6.79 -18.76 7.73
C THR A 129 -7.46 -19.23 6.43
N ARG A 130 -7.89 -18.29 5.58
CA ARG A 130 -8.59 -18.50 4.31
C ARG A 130 -8.09 -17.48 3.27
N SER A 131 -8.40 -17.72 2.00
CA SER A 131 -8.39 -16.65 1.00
C SER A 131 -9.46 -15.62 1.33
N ILE A 132 -9.10 -14.34 1.27
CA ILE A 132 -9.92 -13.19 1.64
C ILE A 132 -9.91 -12.14 0.53
N ARG A 133 -10.91 -11.25 0.56
CA ARG A 133 -11.00 -10.12 -0.38
C ARG A 133 -10.65 -8.79 0.27
N TYR A 134 -10.93 -8.67 1.57
CA TYR A 134 -10.64 -7.46 2.34
C TYR A 134 -10.06 -7.81 3.71
N ALA A 135 -9.36 -6.84 4.31
CA ALA A 135 -9.06 -6.85 5.73
C ALA A 135 -9.31 -5.45 6.31
N LEU A 136 -9.68 -5.37 7.59
CA LEU A 136 -10.03 -4.13 8.27
C LEU A 136 -9.22 -3.99 9.57
N GLU A 137 -8.37 -2.97 9.64
CA GLU A 137 -7.68 -2.54 10.87
C GLU A 137 -8.49 -1.44 11.57
N VAL A 138 -8.59 -1.55 12.89
CA VAL A 138 -9.28 -0.63 13.82
C VAL A 138 -8.51 -0.57 15.15
N PRO A 139 -8.74 0.42 16.04
CA PRO A 139 -8.10 0.45 17.36
C PRO A 139 -8.32 -0.85 18.15
N GLN A 140 -7.30 -1.31 18.89
CA GLN A 140 -7.35 -2.61 19.57
C GLN A 140 -8.59 -2.77 20.48
N GLY A 141 -9.23 -3.93 20.39
CA GLY A 141 -10.44 -4.29 21.13
C GLY A 141 -11.74 -3.67 20.60
N TRP A 142 -11.72 -2.89 19.50
CA TRP A 142 -12.91 -2.20 18.99
C TRP A 142 -14.05 -3.18 18.62
N PHE A 143 -13.73 -4.31 17.99
CA PHE A 143 -14.72 -5.36 17.68
C PHE A 143 -15.39 -5.90 18.96
N GLY A 144 -14.61 -6.12 20.03
CA GLY A 144 -15.12 -6.54 21.33
C GLY A 144 -16.01 -5.47 21.99
N ARG A 145 -15.60 -4.20 21.95
CA ARG A 145 -16.39 -3.06 22.46
C ARG A 145 -17.72 -2.87 21.73
N THR A 146 -17.81 -3.31 20.48
CA THR A 146 -19.01 -3.16 19.62
C THR A 146 -19.84 -4.44 19.46
N GLY A 147 -19.41 -5.56 20.06
CA GLY A 147 -20.11 -6.86 19.96
C GLY A 147 -19.97 -7.56 18.60
N ILE A 148 -19.04 -7.10 17.75
CA ILE A 148 -18.76 -7.65 16.43
C ILE A 148 -17.86 -8.89 16.58
N LYS A 149 -18.21 -9.95 15.85
CA LYS A 149 -17.54 -11.26 15.89
C LYS A 149 -17.42 -11.89 14.50
N VAL A 150 -16.69 -13.00 14.44
CA VAL A 150 -16.64 -13.88 13.25
C VAL A 150 -18.06 -14.32 12.87
N GLY A 151 -18.38 -14.26 11.57
CA GLY A 151 -19.71 -14.51 11.02
C GLY A 151 -20.54 -13.24 10.74
N ASP A 152 -20.23 -12.11 11.38
CA ASP A 152 -20.88 -10.84 11.05
C ASP A 152 -20.45 -10.33 9.66
N LYS A 153 -21.31 -9.53 9.01
CA LYS A 153 -21.05 -8.95 7.69
C LYS A 153 -20.70 -7.47 7.76
N VAL A 154 -19.62 -7.11 7.07
CA VAL A 154 -19.24 -5.73 6.75
C VAL A 154 -19.93 -5.31 5.46
N GLN A 155 -20.73 -4.26 5.51
CA GLN A 155 -21.32 -3.63 4.32
C GLN A 155 -20.27 -2.71 3.69
N ILE A 156 -19.65 -3.18 2.60
CA ILE A 156 -18.59 -2.47 1.89
C ILE A 156 -19.21 -1.81 0.64
N PRO A 157 -19.23 -0.46 0.54
CA PRO A 157 -19.74 0.22 -0.65
C PRO A 157 -18.78 0.07 -1.84
N PRO A 158 -19.23 0.31 -3.09
CA PRO A 158 -18.38 0.19 -4.28
C PRO A 158 -17.10 1.04 -4.21
N LEU A 159 -15.96 0.36 -4.12
CA LEU A 159 -14.63 0.97 -4.07
C LEU A 159 -14.20 1.44 -5.47
N LYS A 160 -14.65 2.64 -5.84
CA LYS A 160 -14.23 3.40 -7.03
C LYS A 160 -13.03 4.28 -6.76
#